data_AF-A0A3R7X6C0-F1
#
_entry.id   AF-A0A3R7X6C0-F1
#
_cell.length_a   1.000
_cell.length_b   1.000
_cell.length_c   1.000
_cell.angle_alpha   90.00
_cell.angle_beta   90.00
_cell.angle_gamma   90.00
#
_symmetry.space_group_name_H-M   'P 1'
#
loop_
_entity.id
_entity.type
_entity.pdbx_description
1 polymer ?
#
loop_
_entity_poly.entity_id
_entity_poly.type
_entity_poly.pdbx_seq_one_letter_code
_entity_poly.pdbx_strand_id
1 'polypeptide(L)'
;MSRFQRVKETDASGNTRLVSLEVAEDAVYSTSKAEMWEGRLPLAALIDLQISRDGSSDRVMAETKHGRIQWVLKNGQSLIDAIEDCQS
;
A
#
# COMPACT_ATOMS: atom_id res chain seq x y z
N MET A 1 13.59 -0.31 6.20
CA MET A 1 12.20 -0.79 6.41
C MET A 1 11.36 0.35 6.94
N SER A 2 10.32 0.73 6.19
CA SER A 2 9.43 1.85 6.53
C SER A 2 8.05 1.31 6.91
N ARG A 3 7.42 1.89 7.93
CA ARG A 3 6.11 1.43 8.42
C ARG A 3 5.08 2.55 8.39
N PHE A 4 3.90 2.23 7.89
CA PHE A 4 2.77 3.15 7.79
C PHE A 4 1.58 2.57 8.56
N GLN A 5 0.93 3.41 9.37
CA GLN A 5 -0.19 2.98 10.20
C GLN A 5 -1.46 3.73 9.80
N ARG A 6 -2.62 3.14 10.16
CA ARG A 6 -3.95 3.71 9.91
C ARG A 6 -4.19 3.94 8.41
N VAL A 7 -3.72 3.00 7.60
CA VAL A 7 -3.89 3.03 6.14
C VAL A 7 -5.22 2.36 5.83
N LYS A 8 -6.09 3.03 5.06
CA LYS A 8 -7.27 2.39 4.51
C LYS A 8 -6.88 1.72 3.20
N GLU A 9 -6.80 0.41 3.20
CA GLU A 9 -6.48 -0.40 2.03
C GLU A 9 -7.76 -0.89 1.35
N THR A 10 -7.83 -0.80 0.03
CA THR A 10 -8.83 -1.47 -0.80
C THR A 10 -8.11 -2.45 -1.72
N ASP A 11 -8.40 -3.74 -1.58
CA ASP A 11 -7.77 -4.80 -2.38
C ASP A 11 -8.38 -4.92 -3.79
N ALA A 12 -7.78 -5.76 -4.63
CA ALA A 12 -8.24 -5.98 -6.01
C ALA A 12 -9.64 -6.60 -6.11
N SER A 13 -10.16 -7.19 -5.02
CA SER A 13 -11.54 -7.69 -4.94
C SER A 13 -12.53 -6.64 -4.44
N GLY A 14 -12.06 -5.42 -4.16
CA GLY A 14 -12.87 -4.31 -3.66
C GLY A 14 -13.09 -4.31 -2.15
N ASN A 15 -12.49 -5.24 -1.39
CA ASN A 15 -12.65 -5.25 0.06
C ASN A 15 -11.79 -4.16 0.68
N THR A 16 -12.37 -3.44 1.65
CA THR A 16 -11.71 -2.31 2.27
C THR A 16 -11.46 -2.54 3.75
N ARG A 17 -10.23 -2.30 4.20
CA ARG A 17 -9.73 -2.64 5.55
C ARG A 17 -8.87 -1.52 6.11
N LEU A 18 -8.78 -1.44 7.44
CA LEU A 18 -7.81 -0.58 8.12
C LEU A 18 -6.56 -1.42 8.45
N VAL A 19 -5.44 -1.10 7.81
CA VAL A 19 -4.20 -1.87 7.91
C VAL A 19 -3.03 -1.04 8.44
N SER A 20 -2.00 -1.74 8.86
CA SER A 20 -0.63 -1.22 8.87
C SER A 20 0.11 -1.79 7.67
N LEU A 21 0.91 -0.96 7.00
CA LEU A 21 1.82 -1.37 5.95
C LEU A 21 3.25 -1.43 6.48
N GLU A 22 4.00 -2.42 6.03
CA GLU A 22 5.45 -2.52 6.22
C GLU A 22 6.09 -2.71 4.84
N VAL A 23 6.96 -1.77 4.46
CA VAL A 23 7.71 -1.83 3.21
C VAL A 23 9.06 -2.46 3.50
N ALA A 24 9.26 -3.65 2.93
CA ALA A 24 10.50 -4.41 2.97
C ALA A 24 11.10 -4.51 1.55
N GLU A 25 12.31 -5.05 1.46
CA GLU A 25 13.08 -5.13 0.22
C GLU A 25 12.37 -5.94 -0.89
N ASP A 26 11.52 -6.90 -0.52
CA ASP A 26 10.87 -7.80 -1.48
C ASP A 26 9.38 -7.54 -1.69
N ALA A 27 8.72 -6.92 -0.71
CA ALA A 27 7.27 -6.78 -0.68
C ALA A 27 6.79 -5.65 0.23
N VAL A 28 5.55 -5.22 -0.03
CA VAL A 28 4.73 -4.48 0.94
C VAL A 28 3.84 -5.48 1.68
N TYR A 29 3.99 -5.55 2.99
CA TYR A 29 3.16 -6.37 3.87
C TYR A 29 2.05 -5.52 4.47
N SER A 30 0.83 -6.04 4.45
CA SER A 30 -0.35 -5.40 5.01
C SER A 30 -0.90 -6.24 6.16
N THR A 31 -1.23 -5.64 7.29
CA THR A 31 -1.83 -6.36 8.42
C THR A 31 -3.02 -5.60 8.99
N SER A 32 -4.18 -6.26 9.08
CA SER A 32 -5.34 -5.81 9.85
C SER A 32 -5.49 -6.68 11.09
N LYS A 33 -5.17 -6.13 12.27
CA LYS A 33 -5.34 -6.85 13.54
C LYS A 33 -6.81 -7.07 13.88
N ALA A 34 -7.67 -6.11 13.55
CA ALA A 34 -9.09 -6.18 13.86
C ALA A 34 -9.79 -7.32 13.09
N GLU A 35 -9.31 -7.61 11.89
CA GLU A 35 -9.89 -8.65 11.02
C GLU A 35 -9.07 -9.93 11.01
N MET A 36 -7.99 -10.02 11.80
CA MET A 36 -7.03 -11.13 11.79
C MET A 36 -6.57 -11.48 10.36
N TRP A 37 -6.25 -10.44 9.59
CA TRP A 37 -5.95 -10.56 8.17
C TRP A 37 -4.55 -10.04 7.85
N GLU A 38 -3.89 -10.73 6.93
CA GLU A 38 -2.57 -10.39 6.41
C GLU A 38 -2.59 -10.43 4.88
N GLY A 39 -1.90 -9.47 4.28
CA GLY A 39 -1.71 -9.34 2.85
C GLY A 39 -0.23 -9.16 2.51
N ARG A 40 0.14 -9.53 1.30
CA ARG A 40 1.49 -9.36 0.77
C ARG A 40 1.40 -8.95 -0.69
N LEU A 41 1.98 -7.81 -1.02
CA LEU A 41 2.22 -7.37 -2.39
C LEU A 41 3.71 -7.51 -2.71
N PRO A 42 4.11 -8.51 -3.51
CA PRO A 42 5.49 -8.60 -4.00
C PRO A 42 5.83 -7.38 -4.87
N LEU A 43 6.98 -6.75 -4.63
CA LEU A 43 7.41 -5.60 -5.44
C LEU A 43 7.64 -5.99 -6.91
N ALA A 44 8.04 -7.23 -7.18
CA ALA A 44 8.16 -7.78 -8.54
C ALA A 44 6.81 -7.94 -9.29
N ALA A 45 5.68 -7.80 -8.59
CA ALA A 45 4.34 -7.79 -9.18
C ALA A 45 3.78 -6.38 -9.38
N LEU A 46 4.44 -5.35 -8.84
CA LEU A 46 4.10 -3.95 -9.03
C LEU A 46 4.48 -3.50 -10.45
N ILE A 47 3.56 -2.79 -11.10
CA ILE A 47 3.71 -2.29 -12.47
C ILE A 47 3.85 -0.77 -12.45
N ASP A 48 2.98 -0.10 -11.69
CA ASP A 48 2.94 1.37 -11.61
C ASP A 48 2.42 1.82 -10.24
N LEU A 49 2.82 3.04 -9.85
CA LEU A 49 2.36 3.73 -8.66
C LEU A 49 1.87 5.13 -9.05
N GLN A 50 0.65 5.45 -8.63
CA GLN A 50 0.06 6.77 -8.85
C GLN A 50 -0.40 7.36 -7.52
N ILE A 51 -0.28 8.67 -7.39
CA ILE A 51 -0.74 9.41 -6.22
C ILE A 51 -1.73 10.49 -6.63
N SER A 52 -2.78 10.64 -5.83
CA SER A 52 -3.77 11.69 -5.94
C SER A 52 -4.22 12.16 -4.57
N ARG A 53 -4.78 13.36 -4.47
CA ARG A 53 -5.33 13.88 -3.20
C ARG A 53 -6.72 13.32 -2.94
N ASP A 54 -6.96 12.87 -1.70
CA ASP A 54 -8.27 12.45 -1.18
C ASP A 54 -8.58 13.23 0.09
N GLY A 55 -9.11 14.44 -0.10
CA GLY A 55 -9.32 15.42 0.97
C GLY A 55 -8.00 15.81 1.66
N SER A 56 -7.92 15.56 2.97
CA SER A 56 -6.71 15.82 3.77
C SER A 56 -5.67 14.70 3.70
N SER A 57 -5.97 13.59 3.00
CA SER A 57 -5.08 12.45 2.82
C SER A 57 -4.62 12.34 1.36
N ASP A 58 -3.66 11.44 1.14
CA ASP A 58 -3.29 10.97 -0.18
C ASP A 58 -3.93 9.61 -0.44
N ARG A 59 -4.23 9.38 -1.71
CA ARG A 59 -4.63 8.09 -2.26
C ARG A 59 -3.52 7.63 -3.19
N VAL A 60 -2.82 6.59 -2.77
CA VAL A 60 -1.84 5.87 -3.57
C VAL A 60 -2.55 4.70 -4.24
N MET A 61 -2.39 4.57 -5.55
CA MET A 61 -2.89 3.46 -6.35
C MET A 61 -1.70 2.66 -6.86
N ALA A 62 -1.64 1.39 -6.46
CA ALA A 62 -0.68 0.42 -6.95
C ALA A 62 -1.35 -0.42 -8.05
N GLU A 63 -0.83 -0.31 -9.27
CA GLU A 63 -1.18 -1.23 -10.35
C GLU A 63 -0.27 -2.45 -10.27
N THR A 64 -0.88 -3.64 -10.27
CA THR A 64 -0.16 -4.91 -10.14
C THR A 64 -0.59 -5.88 -11.23
N LYS A 65 0.19 -6.93 -11.45
CA LYS A 65 -0.16 -8.04 -12.37
C LYS A 65 -1.50 -8.73 -12.04
N HIS A 66 -2.03 -8.54 -10.83
CA HIS A 66 -3.24 -9.21 -10.32
C HIS A 66 -4.40 -8.25 -10.05
N GLY A 67 -4.29 -6.99 -10.49
CA GLY A 67 -5.29 -5.95 -10.26
C GLY A 67 -4.73 -4.77 -9.47
N ARG A 68 -5.63 -3.91 -9.00
CA ARG A 68 -5.25 -2.65 -8.34
C ARG A 68 -5.45 -2.75 -6.84
N ILE A 69 -4.50 -2.19 -6.10
CA ILE A 69 -4.60 -1.98 -4.65
C ILE A 69 -4.58 -0.48 -4.42
N GLN A 70 -5.45 0.00 -3.55
CA GLN A 70 -5.51 1.41 -3.17
C GLN A 70 -5.14 1.55 -1.69
N TRP A 71 -4.27 2.51 -1.37
CA TRP A 71 -3.95 2.91 -0.01
C TRP A 71 -4.30 4.37 0.20
N VAL A 72 -5.13 4.65 1.20
CA VAL A 72 -5.42 6.03 1.64
C VAL A 72 -4.75 6.27 2.99
N LEU A 73 -3.86 7.26 3.02
CA LEU A 73 -3.03 7.62 4.19
C LEU A 73 -2.61 9.09 4.14
N LYS A 74 -2.24 9.68 5.28
CA LYS A 74 -1.93 11.13 5.34
C LYS A 74 -0.77 11.57 4.45
N ASN A 75 0.29 10.76 4.39
CA ASN A 75 1.52 11.05 3.66
C ASN A 75 1.79 9.91 2.68
N GLY A 76 1.06 9.89 1.56
CA GLY A 76 1.16 8.84 0.55
C GLY A 76 2.46 8.92 -0.25
N GLN A 77 3.02 10.13 -0.41
CA GLN A 77 4.30 10.28 -1.12
C GLN A 77 5.42 9.51 -0.40
N SER A 78 5.50 9.58 0.92
CA SER A 78 6.49 8.83 1.70
C SER A 78 6.36 7.31 1.56
N LEU A 79 5.17 6.79 1.26
CA LEU A 79 4.98 5.38 0.95
C LEU A 79 5.57 5.03 -0.43
N ILE A 80 5.34 5.88 -1.43
CA ILE A 80 5.93 5.71 -2.76
C ILE A 80 7.46 5.76 -2.67
N ASP A 81 8.00 6.80 -2.03
CA ASP A 81 9.45 6.97 -1.86
C ASP A 81 10.08 5.72 -1.21
N ALA A 82 9.45 5.18 -0.15
CA ALA A 82 9.94 3.98 0.52
C ALA A 82 9.89 2.71 -0.36
N ILE A 83 8.92 2.61 -1.28
CA ILE A 83 8.83 1.49 -2.23
C ILE A 83 9.89 1.63 -3.32
N GLU A 84 10.06 2.83 -3.87
CA GLU A 84 11.07 3.12 -4.91
C GLU A 84 12.49 2.94 -4.38
N ASP A 85 12.76 3.34 -3.14
CA ASP A 85 14.04 3.09 -2.45
C ASP A 85 14.39 1.60 -2.36
N CYS A 86 13.38 0.71 -2.29
CA CYS A 86 13.59 -0.74 -2.26
C CYS A 86 13.81 -1.36 -3.65
N GLN A 87 13.49 -0.64 -4.72
CA GLN A 87 13.63 -1.09 -6.12
C GLN A 87 14.91 -0.54 -6.80
N SER A 88 15.61 0.37 -6.12
CA SER A 88 16.79 1.08 -6.60
C SER A 88 18.09 0.28 -6.44
#